data_AF-A0A944SQE4-F1
#
_entry.id   AF-A0A944SQE4-F1
#
_cell.length_a   1.000
_cell.length_b   1.000
_cell.length_c   1.000
_cell.angle_alpha   90.00
_cell.angle_beta   90.00
_cell.angle_gamma   90.00
#
_symmetry.space_group_name_H-M   'P 1'
#
loop_
_entity.id
_entity.type
_entity.pdbx_description
1 polymer ?
#
loop_
_entity_poly.entity_id
_entity_poly.type
_entity_poly.pdbx_seq_one_letter_code
_entity_poly.pdbx_strand_id
1 'polypeptide(L)'
;MKKNVLILFLLLIGINNTAIAAACTVTSGVTTFPTGSSCSAQPDFFQLKMYDMMLCSASPTAPTTSAAMVLTNCQSVLTSSGGTNVSVVDGGSTSISGTITRPDNGTYTHGYIRISSDFVVGDSRQYDTSLDEDSNGSADGVYCATTATGVDCDSSAVTAVNQTMSMGSTQFGNDYLIEDEVVTGGLVDAWLVDTTQKLEADTDGDVTYLVGVQTFTTPLIVSDTTTSMNTAFAVSTGMTVIHNGGSPPRLQLTNGPFSVIMTLD
;
A
#
# COMPACT_ATOMS: atom_id res chain seq x y z
N MET A 1 -13.22 18.57 25.23
CA MET A 1 -13.23 17.18 24.76
C MET A 1 -13.70 17.23 23.31
N LYS A 2 -12.78 17.49 22.38
CA LYS A 2 -13.09 17.77 20.97
C LYS A 2 -12.57 16.63 20.10
N LYS A 3 -13.34 16.36 19.04
CA LYS A 3 -13.35 15.15 18.23
C LYS A 3 -12.00 14.86 17.58
N ASN A 4 -11.43 13.70 17.87
CA ASN A 4 -10.36 13.09 17.08
C ASN A 4 -10.86 12.99 15.64
N VAL A 5 -10.24 13.73 14.72
CA VAL A 5 -10.52 13.60 13.29
C VAL A 5 -9.62 12.49 12.77
N LEU A 6 -10.23 11.35 12.46
CA LEU A 6 -9.57 10.21 11.83
C LEU A 6 -9.63 10.41 10.32
N ILE A 7 -8.48 10.65 9.70
CA ILE A 7 -8.35 10.68 8.24
C ILE A 7 -7.70 9.38 7.81
N LEU A 8 -8.48 8.53 7.15
CA LEU A 8 -7.96 7.34 6.49
C LEU A 8 -7.38 7.77 5.15
N PHE A 9 -6.07 7.77 5.10
CA PHE A 9 -5.26 8.10 3.95
C PHE A 9 -4.94 6.81 3.19
N LEU A 10 -5.33 6.77 1.91
CA LEU A 10 -5.01 5.72 0.94
C LEU A 10 -5.58 4.31 1.21
N LEU A 11 -6.29 3.78 0.22
CA LEU A 11 -6.24 2.37 -0.16
C LEU A 11 -5.58 2.35 -1.53
N LEU A 12 -4.35 1.82 -1.64
CA LEU A 12 -3.65 1.74 -2.93
C LEU A 12 -3.66 0.31 -3.46
N ILE A 13 -4.30 0.16 -4.62
CA ILE A 13 -4.74 -1.10 -5.23
C ILE A 13 -3.58 -1.81 -5.91
N GLY A 14 -3.48 -3.12 -5.67
CA GLY A 14 -2.63 -4.06 -6.40
C GLY A 14 -3.48 -5.01 -7.24
N ILE A 15 -3.66 -4.63 -8.51
CA ILE A 15 -3.97 -5.38 -9.76
C ILE A 15 -5.38 -5.95 -10.07
N ASN A 16 -5.75 -5.65 -11.34
CA ASN A 16 -6.60 -6.32 -12.34
C ASN A 16 -8.13 -6.10 -12.32
N ASN A 17 -8.56 -5.00 -12.96
CA ASN A 17 -9.84 -4.81 -13.69
C ASN A 17 -11.17 -5.14 -13.01
N THR A 18 -11.16 -5.50 -11.74
CA THR A 18 -12.35 -5.71 -10.92
C THR A 18 -12.03 -5.20 -9.53
N ALA A 19 -12.97 -4.43 -8.97
CA ALA A 19 -13.05 -3.94 -7.59
C ALA A 19 -12.11 -4.63 -6.58
N ILE A 20 -11.50 -3.83 -5.68
CA ILE A 20 -10.83 -4.24 -4.42
C ILE A 20 -11.03 -5.73 -4.16
N ALA A 21 -10.02 -6.56 -4.50
CA ALA A 21 -10.16 -8.00 -4.38
C ALA A 21 -10.71 -8.33 -2.99
N ALA A 22 -11.84 -9.05 -2.93
CA ALA A 22 -12.47 -9.35 -1.66
C ALA A 22 -11.48 -10.07 -0.73
N ALA A 23 -11.65 -9.92 0.58
CA ALA A 23 -10.83 -10.64 1.54
C ALA A 23 -10.89 -12.16 1.27
N CYS A 24 -9.74 -12.83 1.30
CA CYS A 24 -9.67 -14.27 1.18
C CYS A 24 -10.52 -14.91 2.30
N THR A 25 -11.30 -15.93 1.95
CA THR A 25 -12.10 -16.65 2.94
C THR A 25 -11.17 -17.51 3.79
N VAL A 26 -11.30 -17.41 5.12
CA VAL A 26 -10.53 -18.23 6.07
C VAL A 26 -11.49 -19.05 6.91
N THR A 27 -11.33 -20.37 6.88
CA THR A 27 -12.12 -21.31 7.69
C THR A 27 -11.18 -22.08 8.60
N SER A 28 -11.33 -21.90 9.92
CA SER A 28 -10.51 -22.60 10.93
C SER A 28 -9.00 -22.44 10.72
N GLY A 29 -8.56 -21.27 10.26
CA GLY A 29 -7.14 -20.96 10.00
C GLY A 29 -6.61 -21.40 8.64
N VAL A 30 -7.43 -22.03 7.80
CA VAL A 30 -7.08 -22.42 6.42
C VAL A 30 -7.66 -21.40 5.45
N THR A 31 -6.82 -20.88 4.55
CA THR A 31 -7.21 -19.92 3.51
C THR A 31 -7.79 -20.66 2.30
N THR A 32 -8.98 -20.27 1.86
CA THR A 32 -9.53 -20.77 0.59
C THR A 32 -8.83 -20.11 -0.58
N PHE A 33 -8.20 -20.93 -1.45
CA PHE A 33 -7.49 -20.41 -2.60
C PHE A 33 -8.46 -19.79 -3.63
N PRO A 34 -8.18 -18.59 -4.18
CA PRO A 34 -9.09 -17.90 -5.09
C PRO A 34 -9.04 -18.48 -6.51
N THR A 35 -9.57 -19.70 -6.71
CA THR A 35 -9.54 -20.37 -8.01
C THR A 35 -10.21 -19.53 -9.10
N GLY A 36 -9.39 -19.02 -10.01
CA GLY A 36 -9.80 -18.29 -11.20
C GLY A 36 -9.92 -16.79 -10.97
N SER A 37 -9.49 -16.32 -9.80
CA SER A 37 -9.55 -14.92 -9.40
C SER A 37 -8.36 -14.54 -8.53
N SER A 38 -8.49 -13.41 -7.83
CA SER A 38 -7.63 -13.00 -6.74
C SER A 38 -8.46 -12.74 -5.48
N CYS A 39 -7.79 -12.67 -4.33
CA CYS A 39 -8.36 -12.21 -3.07
C CYS A 39 -7.28 -11.47 -2.27
N SER A 40 -7.69 -10.57 -1.37
CA SER A 40 -6.76 -9.83 -0.51
C SER A 40 -6.56 -10.56 0.82
N ALA A 41 -5.35 -10.57 1.37
CA ALA A 41 -5.10 -11.16 2.67
C ALA A 41 -4.05 -10.38 3.43
N GLN A 42 -4.23 -10.25 4.75
CA GLN A 42 -3.23 -9.69 5.65
C GLN A 42 -2.00 -10.60 5.75
N PRO A 43 -0.78 -10.11 5.45
CA PRO A 43 0.44 -10.86 5.66
C PRO A 43 0.89 -10.82 7.13
N ASP A 44 1.74 -11.77 7.52
CA ASP A 44 2.38 -11.80 8.85
C ASP A 44 3.31 -10.59 9.05
N PHE A 45 3.96 -10.14 7.97
CA PHE A 45 4.83 -8.96 7.95
C PHE A 45 4.54 -8.09 6.74
N PHE A 46 4.41 -6.79 6.98
CA PHE A 46 4.36 -5.78 5.94
C PHE A 46 5.24 -4.59 6.32
N GLN A 47 6.04 -4.08 5.40
CA GLN A 47 6.80 -2.86 5.60
C GLN A 47 6.77 -2.00 4.34
N LEU A 48 6.67 -0.69 4.55
CA LEU A 48 6.95 0.31 3.53
C LEU A 48 8.02 1.28 4.03
N LYS A 49 8.58 2.06 3.11
CA LYS A 49 9.47 3.16 3.43
C LYS A 49 8.81 4.48 3.05
N MET A 50 8.61 5.35 4.04
CA MET A 50 7.93 6.62 3.84
C MET A 50 8.90 7.80 3.87
N TYR A 51 8.72 8.75 2.96
CA TYR A 51 9.56 9.93 2.85
C TYR A 51 8.86 11.15 3.44
N ASP A 52 7.68 11.51 2.92
CA ASP A 52 6.99 12.72 3.36
C ASP A 52 5.48 12.55 3.41
N MET A 53 4.86 13.24 4.36
CA MET A 53 3.43 13.50 4.40
C MET A 53 3.19 15.01 4.51
N MET A 54 2.23 15.50 3.76
CA MET A 54 1.85 16.92 3.76
C MET A 54 0.34 17.10 3.75
N LEU A 55 -0.11 18.27 4.19
CA LEU A 55 -1.50 18.69 4.08
C LEU A 55 -1.59 19.92 3.19
N CYS A 56 -2.53 19.93 2.24
CA CYS A 56 -2.66 20.95 1.21
C CYS A 56 -4.01 21.68 1.30
N SER A 57 -3.96 23.00 1.14
CA SER A 57 -5.14 23.88 1.17
C SER A 57 -5.96 23.85 -0.13
N ALA A 58 -5.37 23.31 -1.20
CA ALA A 58 -5.98 23.11 -2.51
C ALA A 58 -5.42 21.82 -3.15
N SER A 59 -5.86 21.46 -4.36
CA SER A 59 -5.27 20.34 -5.07
C SER A 59 -3.85 20.71 -5.55
N PRO A 60 -2.82 19.89 -5.28
CA PRO A 60 -1.50 20.03 -5.89
C PRO A 60 -1.56 19.92 -7.42
N THR A 61 -0.58 20.47 -8.13
CA THR A 61 -0.46 20.20 -9.57
C THR A 61 0.24 18.86 -9.77
N ALA A 62 -0.45 17.90 -10.37
CA ALA A 62 0.04 16.55 -10.63
C ALA A 62 1.40 16.52 -11.36
N PRO A 63 2.24 15.50 -11.11
CA PRO A 63 3.48 15.32 -11.84
C PRO A 63 3.20 14.98 -13.31
N THR A 64 4.17 15.26 -14.15
CA THR A 64 4.20 14.86 -15.56
C THR A 64 5.55 14.23 -15.87
N THR A 65 5.71 13.65 -17.05
CA THR A 65 7.00 13.11 -17.52
C THR A 65 8.10 14.18 -17.64
N SER A 66 7.73 15.47 -17.60
CA SER A 66 8.66 16.60 -17.72
C SER A 66 8.84 17.40 -16.42
N ALA A 67 7.97 17.25 -15.44
CA ALA A 67 7.98 18.06 -14.22
C ALA A 67 7.45 17.28 -13.01
N ALA A 68 8.09 17.47 -11.85
CA ALA A 68 7.62 16.92 -10.59
C ALA A 68 6.35 17.62 -10.09
N MET A 69 5.66 16.98 -9.13
CA MET A 69 4.46 17.53 -8.50
C MET A 69 4.75 18.90 -7.85
N VAL A 70 3.85 19.86 -8.03
CA VAL A 70 3.97 21.19 -7.43
C VAL A 70 3.18 21.25 -6.12
N LEU A 71 3.90 21.36 -5.00
CA LEU A 71 3.35 21.29 -3.63
C LEU A 71 3.28 22.67 -2.93
N THR A 72 3.25 23.77 -3.69
CA THR A 72 3.33 25.15 -3.14
C THR A 72 2.23 25.51 -2.13
N ASN A 73 1.10 24.82 -2.19
CA ASN A 73 -0.07 25.00 -1.34
C ASN A 73 -0.14 23.98 -0.18
N CYS A 74 0.94 23.21 0.02
CA CYS A 74 1.05 22.16 1.02
C CYS A 74 1.99 22.55 2.15
N GLN A 75 1.72 22.03 3.35
CA GLN A 75 2.56 22.17 4.52
C GLN A 75 2.99 20.79 5.02
N SER A 76 4.27 20.67 5.37
CA SER A 76 4.83 19.42 5.85
C SER A 76 4.24 19.03 7.20
N VAL A 77 3.83 17.76 7.28
CA VAL A 77 3.46 17.08 8.53
C VAL A 77 4.59 16.19 8.99
N LEU A 78 5.19 15.45 8.06
CA LEU A 78 6.33 14.58 8.32
C LEU A 78 7.27 14.66 7.14
N THR A 79 8.56 14.78 7.43
CA THR A 79 9.64 14.71 6.43
C THR A 79 10.77 13.83 6.93
N SER A 80 11.24 12.94 6.08
CA SER A 80 12.40 12.07 6.32
C SER A 80 13.28 12.07 5.07
N SER A 81 14.43 12.75 5.14
CA SER A 81 15.34 12.91 3.99
C SER A 81 15.90 11.59 3.47
N GLY A 82 16.06 10.59 4.34
CA GLY A 82 16.48 9.24 3.98
C GLY A 82 15.33 8.24 3.80
N GLY A 83 14.10 8.67 4.08
CA GLY A 83 12.93 7.82 4.30
C GLY A 83 13.01 7.03 5.60
N THR A 84 11.86 6.72 6.18
CA THR A 84 11.74 5.92 7.40
C THR A 84 10.92 4.67 7.13
N ASN A 85 11.43 3.52 7.58
CA ASN A 85 10.70 2.27 7.49
C ASN A 85 9.55 2.23 8.50
N VAL A 86 8.39 1.80 8.03
CA VAL A 86 7.19 1.61 8.83
C VAL A 86 6.73 0.19 8.59
N SER A 87 6.75 -0.64 9.65
CA SER A 87 6.40 -2.06 9.55
C SER A 87 5.23 -2.41 10.43
N VAL A 88 4.34 -3.25 9.93
CA VAL A 88 3.24 -3.90 10.64
C VAL A 88 3.55 -5.39 10.74
N VAL A 89 3.34 -5.94 11.93
CA VAL A 89 3.43 -7.37 12.21
C VAL A 89 2.05 -7.83 12.67
N ASP A 90 1.58 -8.96 12.14
CA ASP A 90 0.30 -9.61 12.49
C ASP A 90 -0.94 -8.68 12.41
N GLY A 91 -0.92 -7.65 11.55
CA GLY A 91 -2.04 -6.71 11.40
C GLY A 91 -2.15 -5.64 12.48
N GLY A 92 -1.11 -5.49 13.29
CA GLY A 92 -1.00 -4.37 14.21
C GLY A 92 -0.97 -3.01 13.51
N SER A 93 -1.04 -1.94 14.30
CA SER A 93 -0.71 -0.59 13.84
C SER A 93 0.65 -0.20 14.41
N THR A 94 1.47 0.47 13.61
CA THR A 94 2.77 0.97 14.06
C THR A 94 2.80 2.48 13.97
N SER A 95 3.29 3.12 15.04
CA SER A 95 3.58 4.56 15.02
C SER A 95 4.68 4.82 14.01
N ILE A 96 4.46 5.80 13.15
CA ILE A 96 5.50 6.25 12.25
C ILE A 96 6.57 6.96 13.08
N SER A 97 7.83 6.53 12.93
CA SER A 97 8.96 7.26 13.52
C SER A 97 9.36 8.43 12.60
N GLY A 98 9.61 9.60 13.19
CA GLY A 98 9.94 10.81 12.45
C GLY A 98 9.56 12.07 13.24
N THR A 99 9.96 13.23 12.72
CA THR A 99 9.53 14.52 13.27
C THR A 99 8.15 14.85 12.73
N ILE A 100 7.12 14.64 13.55
CA ILE A 100 5.76 15.08 13.24
C ILE A 100 5.65 16.56 13.61
N THR A 101 5.36 17.40 12.62
CA THR A 101 5.18 18.84 12.79
C THR A 101 3.72 19.17 12.56
N ARG A 102 3.12 19.89 13.50
CA ARG A 102 1.78 20.44 13.31
C ARG A 102 1.87 21.57 12.26
N PRO A 103 1.06 21.53 11.19
CA PRO A 103 1.02 22.63 10.22
C PRO A 103 0.36 23.88 10.83
N ASP A 104 0.37 24.99 10.11
CA ASP A 104 -0.24 26.24 10.55
C ASP A 104 -1.77 26.11 10.68
N ASN A 105 -2.40 27.11 11.29
CA ASN A 105 -3.86 27.16 11.32
C ASN A 105 -4.40 27.33 9.89
N GLY A 106 -5.38 26.52 9.54
CA GLY A 106 -5.90 26.50 8.18
C GLY A 106 -6.98 25.45 7.96
N THR A 107 -7.54 25.49 6.76
CA THR A 107 -8.41 24.44 6.23
C THR A 107 -7.67 23.72 5.12
N TYR A 108 -7.48 22.42 5.29
CA TYR A 108 -6.77 21.56 4.35
C TYR A 108 -7.77 20.63 3.69
N THR A 109 -7.81 20.68 2.38
CA THR A 109 -8.76 19.94 1.55
C THR A 109 -8.15 18.66 0.99
N HIS A 110 -6.82 18.57 1.01
CA HIS A 110 -6.09 17.41 0.50
C HIS A 110 -4.99 17.00 1.46
N GLY A 111 -4.63 15.73 1.44
CA GLY A 111 -3.34 15.27 1.94
C GLY A 111 -2.49 14.74 0.82
N TYR A 112 -1.20 14.68 1.07
CA TYR A 112 -0.18 14.16 0.16
C TYR A 112 0.69 13.17 0.93
N ILE A 113 1.09 12.08 0.27
CA ILE A 113 2.15 11.20 0.76
C ILE A 113 3.11 10.86 -0.38
N ARG A 114 4.36 10.64 0.00
CA ARG A 114 5.37 9.99 -0.84
C ARG A 114 6.01 8.85 -0.07
N ILE A 115 5.93 7.66 -0.65
CA ILE A 115 6.56 6.45 -0.15
C ILE A 115 7.44 5.83 -1.25
N SER A 116 8.27 4.87 -0.87
CA SER A 116 8.95 3.97 -1.80
C SER A 116 7.92 3.20 -2.63
N SER A 117 8.24 2.93 -3.89
CA SER A 117 7.50 1.95 -4.72
C SER A 117 7.75 0.51 -4.27
N ASP A 118 8.78 0.27 -3.47
CA ASP A 118 9.10 -1.02 -2.88
C ASP A 118 8.38 -1.24 -1.55
N PHE A 119 7.73 -2.39 -1.45
CA PHE A 119 7.12 -2.93 -0.25
C PHE A 119 7.84 -4.20 0.17
N VAL A 120 7.86 -4.48 1.46
CA VAL A 120 8.42 -5.74 1.98
C VAL A 120 7.29 -6.54 2.61
N VAL A 121 7.05 -7.74 2.08
CA VAL A 121 5.97 -8.62 2.51
C VAL A 121 6.56 -9.94 2.97
N GLY A 122 6.13 -10.41 4.14
CA GLY A 122 6.46 -11.73 4.66
C GLY A 122 5.18 -12.45 5.06
N ASP A 123 4.96 -13.65 4.56
CA ASP A 123 3.73 -14.39 4.82
C ASP A 123 3.96 -15.90 4.79
N SER A 124 3.40 -16.63 5.75
CA SER A 124 3.32 -18.09 5.75
C SER A 124 1.90 -18.53 6.08
N ARG A 125 1.27 -19.29 5.18
CA ARG A 125 -0.11 -19.72 5.37
C ARG A 125 -0.42 -21.09 4.77
N GLN A 126 -1.48 -21.66 5.29
CA GLN A 126 -2.08 -22.88 4.75
C GLN A 126 -3.23 -22.54 3.81
N TYR A 127 -3.27 -23.22 2.66
CA TYR A 127 -4.37 -23.22 1.71
C TYR A 127 -5.20 -24.51 1.78
N ASP A 128 -6.44 -24.45 1.29
CA ASP A 128 -7.35 -25.60 1.23
C ASP A 128 -7.09 -26.54 0.05
N THR A 129 -6.15 -26.19 -0.83
CA THR A 129 -5.70 -26.99 -1.96
C THR A 129 -4.18 -26.98 -2.06
N SER A 130 -3.62 -28.04 -2.65
CA SER A 130 -2.20 -28.09 -2.99
C SER A 130 -1.91 -27.18 -4.18
N LEU A 131 -0.84 -26.40 -4.11
CA LEU A 131 -0.46 -25.38 -5.09
C LEU A 131 0.87 -25.73 -5.77
N ASP A 132 1.08 -25.18 -6.96
CA ASP A 132 2.31 -25.21 -7.78
C ASP A 132 3.00 -23.83 -7.66
N GLU A 133 4.24 -23.77 -7.19
CA GLU A 133 5.02 -22.52 -7.13
C GLU A 133 5.99 -22.29 -8.30
N ASP A 134 6.44 -23.34 -8.99
CA ASP A 134 7.57 -23.28 -9.94
C ASP A 134 7.18 -23.57 -11.39
N SER A 135 5.88 -23.75 -11.64
CA SER A 135 5.31 -24.08 -12.95
C SER A 135 5.76 -25.44 -13.52
N ASN A 136 6.24 -26.37 -12.69
CA ASN A 136 6.67 -27.70 -13.12
C ASN A 136 5.50 -28.65 -13.44
N GLY A 137 4.25 -28.24 -13.15
CA GLY A 137 3.04 -29.02 -13.43
C GLY A 137 2.73 -30.08 -12.37
N SER A 138 3.37 -30.02 -11.21
CA SER A 138 3.10 -30.80 -10.01
C SER A 138 2.75 -29.85 -8.87
N ALA A 139 2.00 -30.35 -7.89
CA ALA A 139 1.68 -29.56 -6.71
C ALA A 139 2.67 -29.93 -5.61
N ASP A 140 3.19 -28.92 -4.93
CA ASP A 140 4.29 -29.06 -3.97
C ASP A 140 3.75 -29.14 -2.54
N GLY A 141 2.66 -28.41 -2.25
CA GLY A 141 1.88 -28.63 -1.03
C GLY A 141 0.85 -27.57 -0.71
N VAL A 142 0.33 -27.63 0.52
CA VAL A 142 -0.74 -26.74 1.01
C VAL A 142 -0.22 -25.63 1.90
N TYR A 143 1.01 -25.73 2.40
CA TYR A 143 1.64 -24.70 3.22
C TYR A 143 2.59 -23.90 2.35
N CYS A 144 2.29 -22.63 2.13
CA CYS A 144 3.11 -21.78 1.28
C CYS A 144 3.61 -20.58 2.05
N ALA A 145 4.84 -20.16 1.76
CA ALA A 145 5.43 -18.98 2.34
C ALA A 145 6.21 -18.14 1.32
N THR A 146 6.30 -16.83 1.56
CA THR A 146 7.13 -15.95 0.75
C THR A 146 8.61 -16.34 0.86
N THR A 147 9.33 -16.24 -0.25
CA THR A 147 10.80 -16.36 -0.33
C THR A 147 11.42 -15.04 -0.76
N ALA A 148 12.75 -14.97 -0.85
CA ALA A 148 13.42 -13.73 -1.29
C ALA A 148 13.00 -13.27 -2.71
N THR A 149 12.53 -14.18 -3.56
CA THR A 149 12.23 -13.89 -4.98
C THR A 149 10.89 -14.47 -5.45
N GLY A 150 10.07 -15.03 -4.57
CA GLY A 150 8.83 -15.70 -4.96
C GLY A 150 8.12 -16.36 -3.80
N VAL A 151 7.61 -17.56 -4.04
CA VAL A 151 6.85 -18.36 -3.06
C VAL A 151 7.41 -19.77 -3.06
N ASP A 152 7.32 -20.46 -1.92
CA ASP A 152 7.68 -21.86 -1.73
C ASP A 152 6.51 -22.57 -1.05
N CYS A 153 6.07 -23.71 -1.59
CA CYS A 153 4.98 -24.50 -1.03
C CYS A 153 5.48 -25.90 -0.65
N ASP A 154 5.03 -26.42 0.49
CA ASP A 154 5.38 -27.76 0.96
C ASP A 154 4.16 -28.43 1.63
N SER A 155 4.27 -29.74 1.78
CA SER A 155 3.41 -30.61 2.59
C SER A 155 3.39 -30.24 4.08
N SER A 156 4.33 -29.43 4.55
CA SER A 156 4.43 -28.97 5.94
C SER A 156 4.76 -27.47 6.04
N ALA A 157 4.56 -26.88 7.21
CA ALA A 157 4.72 -25.43 7.40
C ALA A 157 6.11 -24.91 6.97
N VAL A 158 6.11 -23.93 6.07
CA VAL A 158 7.31 -23.25 5.56
C VAL A 158 7.50 -21.93 6.30
N THR A 159 8.75 -21.57 6.64
CA THR A 159 9.04 -20.28 7.29
C THR A 159 9.10 -19.18 6.25
N ALA A 160 8.35 -18.09 6.46
CA ALA A 160 8.37 -16.94 5.58
C ALA A 160 9.73 -16.22 5.60
N VAL A 161 10.18 -15.82 4.42
CA VAL A 161 11.24 -14.83 4.21
C VAL A 161 10.61 -13.55 3.70
N ASN A 162 11.04 -12.42 4.25
CA ASN A 162 10.61 -11.11 3.81
C ASN A 162 11.07 -10.86 2.35
N GLN A 163 10.10 -10.68 1.47
CA GLN A 163 10.28 -10.43 0.05
C GLN A 163 10.08 -8.94 -0.25
N THR A 164 10.98 -8.34 -1.03
CA THR A 164 10.73 -7.02 -1.62
C THR A 164 9.88 -7.17 -2.88
N MET A 165 8.77 -6.47 -2.93
CA MET A 165 7.82 -6.41 -4.05
C MET A 165 7.73 -4.96 -4.54
N SER A 166 8.18 -4.72 -5.76
CA SER A 166 8.18 -3.39 -6.39
C SER A 166 6.89 -3.14 -7.16
N MET A 167 6.37 -1.91 -7.09
CA MET A 167 5.30 -1.47 -7.97
C MET A 167 5.79 -1.12 -9.37
N GLY A 168 4.95 -1.39 -10.36
CA GLY A 168 5.12 -0.98 -11.74
C GLY A 168 3.76 -0.64 -12.37
N SER A 169 3.75 -0.46 -13.69
CA SER A 169 2.57 -0.05 -14.44
C SER A 169 1.40 -1.04 -14.33
N THR A 170 1.71 -2.33 -14.16
CA THR A 170 0.69 -3.37 -14.10
C THR A 170 -0.28 -3.17 -12.93
N GLN A 171 0.20 -2.63 -11.81
CA GLN A 171 -0.60 -2.36 -10.62
C GLN A 171 -1.71 -1.32 -10.88
N PHE A 172 -1.53 -0.42 -11.86
CA PHE A 172 -2.55 0.54 -12.31
C PHE A 172 -3.13 0.21 -13.70
N GLY A 173 -3.17 -1.06 -14.08
CA GLY A 173 -3.84 -1.48 -15.32
C GLY A 173 -3.02 -1.24 -16.60
N ASN A 174 -1.69 -1.26 -16.48
CA ASN A 174 -0.71 -0.90 -17.51
C ASN A 174 -0.60 0.62 -17.73
N ASP A 175 -0.73 1.37 -16.64
CA ASP A 175 -0.47 2.82 -16.58
C ASP A 175 0.40 3.11 -15.36
N TYR A 176 1.02 4.28 -15.29
CA TYR A 176 1.81 4.74 -14.14
C TYR A 176 1.01 5.64 -13.21
N LEU A 177 -0.28 5.83 -13.47
CA LEU A 177 -1.17 6.60 -12.63
C LEU A 177 -2.58 6.02 -12.55
N ILE A 178 -3.27 6.41 -11.50
CA ILE A 178 -4.72 6.24 -11.34
C ILE A 178 -5.29 7.53 -10.75
N GLU A 179 -6.48 7.91 -11.19
CA GLU A 179 -7.15 9.15 -10.76
C GLU A 179 -8.57 8.83 -10.29
N ASP A 180 -9.07 9.66 -9.38
CA ASP A 180 -10.43 9.61 -8.83
C ASP A 180 -10.83 8.26 -8.22
N GLU A 181 -9.87 7.51 -7.67
CA GLU A 181 -10.17 6.23 -7.02
C GLU A 181 -10.98 6.45 -5.73
N VAL A 182 -12.13 5.79 -5.63
CA VAL A 182 -13.06 6.00 -4.52
C VAL A 182 -12.58 5.23 -3.30
N VAL A 183 -12.22 5.96 -2.24
CA VAL A 183 -11.81 5.37 -0.97
C VAL A 183 -12.68 5.88 0.19
N THR A 184 -12.57 5.21 1.34
CA THR A 184 -13.18 5.76 2.55
C THR A 184 -12.54 7.11 2.88
N GLY A 185 -13.36 8.15 3.00
CA GLY A 185 -12.92 9.51 3.33
C GLY A 185 -12.70 10.43 2.14
N GLY A 186 -12.74 9.95 0.88
CA GLY A 186 -12.50 10.83 -0.26
C GLY A 186 -12.22 10.13 -1.59
N LEU A 187 -11.52 10.86 -2.45
CA LEU A 187 -10.96 10.35 -3.71
C LEU A 187 -9.45 10.34 -3.63
N VAL A 188 -8.80 9.36 -4.24
CA VAL A 188 -7.34 9.23 -4.30
C VAL A 188 -6.87 9.24 -5.74
N ASP A 189 -5.89 10.09 -5.98
CA ASP A 189 -5.06 10.05 -7.16
C ASP A 189 -3.69 9.52 -6.76
N ALA A 190 -3.07 8.73 -7.63
CA ALA A 190 -1.74 8.21 -7.38
C ALA A 190 -0.90 8.11 -8.64
N TRP A 191 0.41 8.30 -8.46
CA TRP A 191 1.40 8.32 -9.53
C TRP A 191 2.65 7.55 -9.10
N LEU A 192 3.15 6.72 -10.00
CA LEU A 192 4.48 6.13 -9.94
C LEU A 192 5.46 7.12 -10.56
N VAL A 193 6.48 7.51 -9.80
CA VAL A 193 7.43 8.54 -10.21
C VAL A 193 8.88 8.06 -10.07
N ASP A 194 9.73 8.62 -10.92
CA ASP A 194 11.16 8.31 -10.99
C ASP A 194 11.96 8.94 -9.82
N THR A 195 13.29 8.74 -9.82
CA THR A 195 14.20 9.35 -8.84
C THR A 195 14.17 10.89 -8.83
N THR A 196 13.76 11.52 -9.94
CA THR A 196 13.59 12.96 -10.08
C THR A 196 12.17 13.44 -9.75
N GLN A 197 11.30 12.51 -9.33
CA GLN A 197 9.89 12.70 -8.97
C GLN A 197 9.00 13.11 -10.14
N LYS A 198 9.41 12.79 -11.37
CA LYS A 198 8.58 12.94 -12.56
C LYS A 198 7.77 11.67 -12.78
N LEU A 199 6.61 11.80 -13.39
CA LEU A 199 5.78 10.65 -13.75
C LEU A 199 6.58 9.69 -14.63
N GLU A 200 6.58 8.42 -14.26
CA GLU A 200 7.17 7.35 -15.07
C GLU A 200 6.31 7.13 -16.33
N ALA A 201 6.95 6.76 -17.45
CA ALA A 201 6.24 6.52 -18.70
C ALA A 201 6.87 5.45 -19.60
N ASP A 202 8.07 4.96 -19.27
CA ASP A 202 8.87 4.15 -20.16
C ASP A 202 9.12 2.74 -19.60
N THR A 203 9.51 2.61 -18.32
CA THR A 203 9.84 1.30 -17.74
C THR A 203 9.60 1.23 -16.23
N ASP A 204 9.06 0.09 -15.78
CA ASP A 204 8.83 -0.19 -14.36
C ASP A 204 10.13 -0.12 -13.54
N GLY A 205 11.28 -0.37 -14.17
CA GLY A 205 12.58 -0.33 -13.51
C GLY A 205 13.03 1.06 -13.06
N ASP A 206 12.43 2.12 -13.58
CA ASP A 206 12.77 3.51 -13.24
C ASP A 206 11.86 4.07 -12.11
N VAL A 207 10.76 3.36 -11.81
CA VAL A 207 9.85 3.70 -10.72
C VAL A 207 10.58 3.63 -9.38
N THR A 208 10.62 4.78 -8.68
CA THR A 208 11.30 4.90 -7.38
C THR A 208 10.34 5.17 -6.25
N TYR A 209 9.30 5.96 -6.52
CA TYR A 209 8.36 6.38 -5.51
C TYR A 209 6.92 6.17 -5.96
N LEU A 210 6.06 5.91 -4.99
CA LEU A 210 4.62 6.04 -5.12
C LEU A 210 4.19 7.33 -4.42
N VAL A 211 3.56 8.20 -5.19
CA VAL A 211 2.99 9.46 -4.71
C VAL A 211 1.47 9.32 -4.70
N GLY A 212 0.84 9.66 -3.58
CA GLY A 212 -0.62 9.66 -3.45
C GLY A 212 -1.12 11.01 -2.96
N VAL A 213 -2.21 11.50 -3.58
CA VAL A 213 -2.96 12.67 -3.12
C VAL A 213 -4.38 12.23 -2.84
N GLN A 214 -4.89 12.56 -1.67
CA GLN A 214 -6.30 12.32 -1.34
C GLN A 214 -7.04 13.64 -1.23
N THR A 215 -8.14 13.76 -1.96
CA THR A 215 -9.13 14.82 -1.76
C THR A 215 -10.08 14.41 -0.64
N PHE A 216 -10.16 15.20 0.43
CA PHE A 216 -11.01 14.88 1.58
C PHE A 216 -12.47 15.24 1.34
N THR A 217 -13.37 14.31 1.65
CA THR A 217 -14.82 14.58 1.72
C THR A 217 -15.16 15.62 2.80
N THR A 218 -14.41 15.63 3.90
CA THR A 218 -14.50 16.62 4.98
C THR A 218 -13.15 17.29 5.14
N PRO A 219 -13.02 18.60 4.84
CA PRO A 219 -11.76 19.31 5.02
C PRO A 219 -11.27 19.23 6.47
N LEU A 220 -9.96 19.09 6.61
CA LEU A 220 -9.28 19.10 7.90
C LEU A 220 -9.09 20.54 8.37
N ILE A 221 -9.56 20.85 9.58
CA ILE A 221 -9.40 22.17 10.19
C ILE A 221 -8.33 22.09 11.28
N VAL A 222 -7.23 22.80 11.08
CA VAL A 222 -6.19 23.01 12.07
C VAL A 222 -6.41 24.38 12.70
N SER A 223 -6.53 24.41 14.02
CA SER A 223 -6.83 25.62 14.79
C SER A 223 -6.04 25.63 16.09
N ASP A 224 -6.06 26.74 16.83
CA ASP A 224 -5.38 26.83 18.13
C ASP A 224 -5.81 25.74 19.14
N THR A 225 -6.95 25.06 18.92
CA THR A 225 -7.38 23.93 19.74
C THR A 225 -6.80 22.57 19.34
N THR A 226 -6.19 22.47 18.16
CA THR A 226 -5.43 21.31 17.70
C THR A 226 -4.04 21.41 18.31
N THR A 227 -3.72 20.55 19.26
CA THR A 227 -2.49 20.62 20.06
C THR A 227 -1.44 19.59 19.65
N SER A 228 -1.86 18.51 19.01
CA SER A 228 -0.94 17.49 18.48
C SER A 228 -1.47 16.86 17.20
N MET A 229 -0.53 16.33 16.42
CA MET A 229 -0.80 15.50 15.25
C MET A 229 -0.11 14.17 15.47
N ASN A 230 -0.81 13.08 15.19
CA ASN A 230 -0.30 11.73 15.31
C ASN A 230 -0.59 10.96 14.03
N THR A 231 0.41 10.24 13.53
CA THR A 231 0.32 9.48 12.28
C THR A 231 0.57 8.02 12.61
N ALA A 232 -0.43 7.18 12.37
CA ALA A 232 -0.37 5.74 12.50
C ALA A 232 -0.41 5.10 11.12
N PHE A 233 0.28 3.98 10.97
CA PHE A 233 0.20 3.18 9.76
C PHE A 233 -0.56 1.89 10.06
N ALA A 234 -1.53 1.53 9.21
CA ALA A 234 -2.39 0.38 9.43
C ALA A 234 -2.61 -0.40 8.12
N VAL A 235 -2.15 -1.63 8.08
CA VAL A 235 -2.29 -2.49 6.90
C VAL A 235 -3.59 -3.28 7.05
N SER A 236 -4.58 -2.99 6.21
CA SER A 236 -5.84 -3.74 6.22
C SER A 236 -5.68 -5.12 5.58
N THR A 237 -5.04 -5.17 4.41
CA THR A 237 -4.81 -6.42 3.68
C THR A 237 -3.37 -6.51 3.19
N GLY A 238 -2.76 -5.52 2.54
CA GLY A 238 -1.31 -5.46 2.32
C GLY A 238 -0.70 -6.51 1.38
N MET A 239 -1.41 -7.59 1.06
CA MET A 239 -1.00 -8.61 0.10
C MET A 239 -2.21 -9.08 -0.72
N THR A 240 -1.97 -9.40 -1.99
CA THR A 240 -2.96 -10.02 -2.89
C THR A 240 -2.51 -11.44 -3.21
N VAL A 241 -3.42 -12.40 -3.04
CA VAL A 241 -3.28 -13.80 -3.44
C VAL A 241 -3.93 -13.96 -4.81
N ILE A 242 -3.20 -14.53 -5.78
CA ILE A 242 -3.62 -14.62 -7.19
C ILE A 242 -3.53 -16.07 -7.66
N HIS A 243 -4.59 -16.54 -8.36
CA HIS A 243 -4.49 -17.73 -9.18
C HIS A 243 -3.86 -17.40 -10.54
N ASN A 244 -2.58 -17.76 -10.72
CA ASN A 244 -1.82 -17.51 -11.94
C ASN A 244 -1.95 -18.65 -12.97
N GLY A 245 -3.18 -19.18 -13.12
CA GLY A 245 -3.47 -20.33 -13.96
C GLY A 245 -2.80 -21.62 -13.51
N GLY A 246 -2.70 -22.60 -14.42
CA GLY A 246 -2.09 -23.91 -14.15
C GLY A 246 -3.09 -25.00 -13.74
N SER A 247 -2.63 -26.24 -13.82
CA SER A 247 -3.29 -27.42 -13.24
C SER A 247 -2.17 -28.41 -12.89
N PRO A 248 -1.70 -28.43 -11.63
CA PRO A 248 -2.29 -27.80 -10.44
C PRO A 248 -2.26 -26.26 -10.43
N PRO A 249 -3.15 -25.62 -9.65
CA PRO A 249 -3.26 -24.16 -9.64
C PRO A 249 -2.00 -23.51 -9.09
N ARG A 250 -1.56 -22.44 -9.76
CA ARG A 250 -0.33 -21.72 -9.43
C ARG A 250 -0.59 -20.54 -8.53
N LEU A 251 0.20 -20.44 -7.47
CA LEU A 251 0.14 -19.34 -6.53
C LEU A 251 1.03 -18.19 -7.01
N GLN A 252 0.47 -16.98 -6.98
CA GLN A 252 1.26 -15.76 -7.03
C GLN A 252 0.86 -14.86 -5.87
N LEU A 253 1.87 -14.31 -5.18
CA LEU A 253 1.71 -13.29 -4.15
C LEU A 253 2.27 -11.97 -4.67
N THR A 254 1.58 -10.87 -4.37
CA THR A 254 2.02 -9.52 -4.70
C THR A 254 1.59 -8.54 -3.62
N ASN A 255 2.13 -7.31 -3.65
CA ASN A 255 1.71 -6.26 -2.73
C ASN A 255 0.22 -5.95 -2.95
N GLY A 256 -0.49 -5.74 -1.84
CA GLY A 256 -1.92 -5.50 -1.83
C GLY A 256 -2.31 -4.19 -1.15
N PRO A 257 -3.62 -3.95 -0.99
CA PRO A 257 -4.12 -2.70 -0.46
C PRO A 257 -3.68 -2.42 0.98
N PHE A 258 -3.00 -1.30 1.20
CA PHE A 258 -2.63 -0.81 2.52
C PHE A 258 -3.32 0.52 2.83
N SER A 259 -3.34 0.91 4.11
CA SER A 259 -3.81 2.23 4.53
C SER A 259 -2.88 2.95 5.49
N VAL A 260 -2.91 4.27 5.43
CA VAL A 260 -2.22 5.16 6.36
C VAL A 260 -3.28 5.92 7.12
N ILE A 261 -3.15 6.00 8.45
CA ILE A 261 -4.14 6.66 9.30
C ILE A 261 -3.50 7.90 9.91
N MET A 262 -4.03 9.08 9.59
CA MET A 262 -3.64 10.32 10.25
C MET A 262 -4.71 10.73 11.26
N THR A 263 -4.28 11.07 12.47
CA THR A 263 -5.13 11.51 13.58
C THR A 263 -4.65 12.85 14.10
N LEU A 264 -5.61 13.72 14.44
CA LEU A 264 -5.34 15.01 15.08
C LEU A 264 -6.07 15.10 16.41
N ASP A 265 -5.38 15.66 17.41
CA ASP A 265 -5.86 15.88 18.78
C ASP A 265 -5.79 17.36 19.17
#